data_AF-A0A974BT91-F1
#
_entry.id   AF-A0A974BT91-F1
#
_cell.length_a   1.000
_cell.length_b   1.000
_cell.length_c   1.000
_cell.angle_alpha   90.00
_cell.angle_beta   90.00
_cell.angle_gamma   90.00
#
_symmetry.space_group_name_H-M   'P 1'
#
loop_
_entity.id
_entity.type
_entity.pdbx_description
1 polymer ?
#
loop_
_entity_poly.entity_id
_entity_poly.type
_entity_poly.pdbx_seq_one_letter_code
_entity_poly.pdbx_strand_id
1 'polypeptide(L)'
;FEEGVMDICFQLLQQSPEYKADRATHVSKCNDPIYVSRILSAMVNSQDDRGVIVGNWSGDYSGGENPTSWNGSVALLRSWSQYGPVRFGQCWVYAGVLCTVLRCLGIPARVITNFESAHDTNNNLVIEQYYDTYGRSLGSPDSV
;
A
#
# COMPACT_ATOMS: atom_id res chain seq x y z
N PHE A 1 -4.08 -20.71 0.62
CA PHE A 1 -3.29 -20.20 1.75
C PHE A 1 -1.89 -20.74 1.54
N GLU A 2 -0.90 -19.87 1.34
CA GLU A 2 0.47 -20.29 0.99
C GLU A 2 1.36 -20.37 2.23
N GLU A 3 2.32 -21.30 2.19
CA GLU A 3 3.30 -21.50 3.26
C GLU A 3 4.10 -20.23 3.56
N GLY A 4 4.31 -19.96 4.86
CA GLY A 4 5.09 -18.83 5.38
C GLY A 4 4.41 -17.47 5.29
N VAL A 5 3.27 -17.33 4.59
CA VAL A 5 2.59 -16.03 4.46
C VAL A 5 2.08 -15.52 5.81
N MET A 6 1.58 -16.41 6.68
CA MET A 6 1.10 -16.02 8.01
C MET A 6 2.22 -15.43 8.87
N ASP A 7 3.40 -16.03 8.87
CA ASP A 7 4.56 -15.54 9.61
C ASP A 7 5.01 -14.18 9.10
N ILE A 8 5.01 -13.98 7.77
CA ILE A 8 5.31 -12.68 7.16
C ILE A 8 4.27 -11.62 7.55
N CYS A 9 2.99 -11.98 7.67
CA CYS A 9 1.95 -11.06 8.13
C CYS A 9 2.22 -10.57 9.58
N PHE A 10 2.67 -11.46 10.46
CA PHE A 10 3.10 -11.07 11.82
C PHE A 10 4.40 -10.26 11.81
N GLN A 11 5.37 -10.62 10.97
CA GLN A 11 6.58 -9.83 10.76
C GLN A 11 6.25 -8.40 10.35
N LEU A 12 5.23 -8.20 9.50
CA LEU A 12 4.80 -6.88 9.05
C LEU A 12 4.32 -6.00 10.22
N LEU A 13 3.51 -6.55 11.14
CA LEU A 13 3.10 -5.83 12.35
C LEU A 13 4.32 -5.49 13.25
N GLN A 14 5.26 -6.42 13.38
CA GLN A 14 6.46 -6.24 14.22
C GLN A 14 7.47 -5.25 13.61
N GLN A 15 7.38 -4.96 12.31
CA GLN A 15 8.23 -3.97 11.66
C GLN A 15 7.68 -2.55 11.73
N SER A 16 6.46 -2.36 12.27
CA SER A 16 5.84 -1.04 12.33
C SER A 16 6.58 -0.08 13.27
N PRO A 17 6.53 1.24 13.00
CA PRO A 17 7.08 2.24 13.91
C PRO A 17 6.50 2.13 15.33
N GLU A 18 5.21 1.82 15.46
CA GLU A 18 4.53 1.67 16.75
C GLU A 18 5.07 0.48 17.54
N TYR A 19 5.33 -0.65 16.89
CA TYR A 19 5.97 -1.80 17.54
C TYR A 19 7.39 -1.45 18.01
N LYS A 20 8.15 -0.72 17.18
CA LYS A 20 9.51 -0.29 17.50
C LYS A 20 9.56 0.76 18.62
N ALA A 21 8.54 1.61 18.72
CA ALA A 21 8.44 2.64 19.73
C ALA A 21 8.01 2.08 21.10
N ASP A 22 6.95 1.27 21.14
CA ASP A 22 6.48 0.61 22.36
C ASP A 22 5.84 -0.74 22.04
N ARG A 23 6.64 -1.80 22.16
CA ARG A 23 6.21 -3.18 21.94
C ARG A 23 5.04 -3.59 22.82
N ALA A 24 5.05 -3.23 24.11
CA ALA A 24 4.05 -3.71 25.05
C ALA A 24 2.68 -3.10 24.74
N THR A 25 2.65 -1.81 24.45
CA THR A 25 1.43 -1.10 24.03
C THR A 25 0.97 -1.54 22.64
N HIS A 26 1.89 -1.78 21.71
CA HIS A 26 1.51 -2.31 20.39
C HIS A 26 0.82 -3.67 20.52
N VAL A 27 1.45 -4.62 21.21
CA VAL A 27 0.90 -5.98 21.38
C VAL A 27 -0.43 -5.96 22.12
N SER A 28 -0.60 -5.10 23.14
CA SER A 28 -1.87 -5.00 23.86
C SER A 28 -3.01 -4.44 23.01
N LYS A 29 -2.70 -3.63 21.98
CA LYS A 29 -3.67 -3.09 21.01
C LYS A 29 -3.93 -4.01 19.81
N CYS A 30 -3.15 -5.07 19.61
CA CYS A 30 -3.39 -6.05 18.53
C CYS A 30 -4.69 -6.85 18.70
N ASN A 31 -5.43 -6.66 19.81
CA ASN A 31 -6.78 -7.17 19.98
C ASN A 31 -7.86 -6.32 19.27
N ASP A 32 -7.52 -5.13 18.77
CA ASP A 32 -8.44 -4.22 18.09
C ASP A 32 -8.24 -4.27 16.56
N PRO A 33 -9.24 -4.74 15.78
CA PRO A 33 -9.12 -4.80 14.33
C PRO A 33 -9.00 -3.42 13.68
N ILE A 34 -9.47 -2.34 14.32
CA ILE A 34 -9.31 -0.98 13.82
C ILE A 34 -7.84 -0.59 13.89
N TYR A 35 -7.19 -0.81 15.03
CA TYR A 35 -5.77 -0.59 15.22
C TYR A 35 -4.94 -1.40 14.21
N VAL A 36 -5.16 -2.72 14.15
CA VAL A 36 -4.42 -3.62 13.25
C VAL A 36 -4.59 -3.19 11.78
N SER A 37 -5.81 -2.86 11.35
CA SER A 37 -6.06 -2.43 9.96
C SER A 37 -5.34 -1.13 9.62
N ARG A 38 -5.28 -0.17 10.56
CA ARG A 38 -4.54 1.10 10.37
C ARG A 38 -3.05 0.86 10.22
N ILE A 39 -2.45 0.06 11.10
CA ILE A 39 -1.02 -0.28 11.04
C ILE A 39 -0.69 -0.92 9.69
N LEU A 40 -1.50 -1.90 9.25
CA LEU A 40 -1.28 -2.60 7.99
C LEU A 40 -1.43 -1.69 6.79
N SER A 41 -2.39 -0.76 6.81
CA SER A 41 -2.58 0.21 5.71
C SER A 41 -1.35 1.09 5.50
N ALA A 42 -0.66 1.47 6.58
CA ALA A 42 0.61 2.19 6.52
C ALA A 42 1.75 1.27 6.08
N MET A 43 1.87 0.09 6.71
CA MET A 43 2.98 -0.85 6.49
C MET A 43 2.99 -1.52 5.11
N VAL A 44 1.92 -1.46 4.31
CA VAL A 44 2.01 -1.91 2.92
C VAL A 44 2.81 -0.91 2.07
N ASN A 45 2.91 0.36 2.49
CA ASN A 45 3.69 1.41 1.84
C ASN A 45 5.09 1.57 2.42
N SER A 46 6.11 1.65 1.54
CA SER A 46 7.49 1.78 1.96
C SER A 46 7.96 3.22 2.21
N GLN A 47 7.24 4.23 1.70
CA GLN A 47 7.75 5.61 1.66
C GLN A 47 8.02 6.20 3.05
N ASP A 48 7.20 5.83 4.05
CA ASP A 48 7.30 6.39 5.40
C ASP A 48 7.84 5.37 6.42
N ASP A 49 7.35 4.12 6.36
CA ASP A 49 7.51 3.16 7.45
C ASP A 49 8.38 1.94 7.10
N ARG A 50 9.13 2.01 5.98
CA ARG A 50 9.88 0.86 5.42
C ARG A 50 9.02 -0.38 5.19
N GLY A 51 7.75 -0.15 4.86
CA GLY A 51 6.77 -1.15 4.48
C GLY A 51 7.07 -1.90 3.17
N VAL A 52 6.05 -2.59 2.67
CA VAL A 52 6.21 -3.63 1.64
C VAL A 52 6.58 -3.09 0.27
N ILE A 53 5.84 -2.12 -0.25
CA ILE A 53 5.86 -1.74 -1.66
C ILE A 53 6.35 -0.31 -1.83
N VAL A 54 7.29 -0.12 -2.78
CA VAL A 54 7.68 1.19 -3.30
C VAL A 54 6.76 1.57 -4.46
N GLY A 55 6.09 2.70 -4.34
CA GLY A 55 5.13 3.18 -5.32
C GLY A 55 5.81 3.82 -6.54
N ASN A 56 5.32 3.56 -7.75
CA ASN A 56 5.83 4.22 -8.95
C ASN A 56 4.76 4.37 -10.05
N TRP A 57 4.49 5.61 -10.43
CA TRP A 57 3.54 6.02 -11.47
C TRP A 57 4.21 6.76 -12.64
N SER A 58 5.55 6.77 -12.72
CA SER A 58 6.28 7.54 -13.73
C SER A 58 6.22 6.93 -15.14
N GLY A 59 5.92 5.63 -15.25
CA GLY A 59 6.03 4.86 -16.49
C GLY A 59 7.45 4.31 -16.77
N ASP A 60 8.46 4.75 -16.02
CA ASP A 60 9.80 4.15 -16.01
C ASP A 60 9.96 3.28 -14.76
N TYR A 61 10.06 1.97 -14.98
CA TYR A 61 10.21 0.96 -13.93
C TYR A 61 11.64 0.41 -13.85
N SER A 62 12.63 1.12 -14.38
CA SER A 62 14.03 0.76 -14.24
C SER A 62 14.41 0.59 -12.75
N GLY A 63 15.15 -0.49 -12.45
CA GLY A 63 15.52 -0.84 -11.08
C GLY A 63 14.43 -1.57 -10.26
N GLY A 64 13.33 -2.00 -10.90
CA GLY A 64 12.31 -2.84 -10.30
C GLY A 64 11.47 -3.58 -11.35
N GLU A 65 10.31 -4.06 -10.93
CA GLU A 65 9.33 -4.70 -11.79
C GLU A 65 8.22 -3.73 -12.21
N ASN A 66 7.69 -3.93 -13.43
CA ASN A 66 6.51 -3.22 -13.89
C ASN A 66 5.31 -3.59 -12.98
N PRO A 67 4.61 -2.62 -12.36
CA PRO A 67 3.46 -2.89 -11.49
C PRO A 67 2.37 -3.81 -12.08
N THR A 68 2.24 -3.87 -13.42
CA THR A 68 1.27 -4.76 -14.09
C THR A 68 1.74 -6.20 -14.25
N SER A 69 3.02 -6.51 -14.01
CA SER A 69 3.55 -7.89 -14.13
C SER A 69 3.22 -8.77 -12.91
N TRP A 70 2.89 -8.15 -11.76
CA TRP A 70 2.54 -8.88 -10.55
C TRP A 70 1.23 -9.65 -10.71
N ASN A 71 1.29 -10.95 -10.42
CA ASN A 71 0.14 -11.86 -10.48
C ASN A 71 -0.43 -12.25 -9.09
N GLY A 72 0.15 -11.73 -8.01
CA GLY A 72 -0.32 -12.02 -6.65
C GLY A 72 0.57 -11.47 -5.54
N SER A 73 0.03 -11.46 -4.32
CA SER A 73 0.68 -10.87 -3.14
C SER A 73 1.80 -11.71 -2.53
N VAL A 74 1.84 -13.02 -2.82
CA VAL A 74 2.76 -13.97 -2.17
C VAL A 74 4.21 -13.68 -2.54
N ALA A 75 4.50 -13.43 -3.82
CA ALA A 75 5.83 -13.09 -4.29
C ALA A 75 6.33 -11.77 -3.68
N LEU A 76 5.45 -10.77 -3.62
CA LEU A 76 5.72 -9.46 -3.00
C LEU A 76 6.06 -9.60 -1.52
N LEU A 77 5.22 -10.32 -0.75
CA LEU A 77 5.41 -10.52 0.69
C LEU A 77 6.70 -11.30 1.00
N ARG A 78 6.99 -12.36 0.24
CA ARG A 78 8.23 -13.15 0.40
C ARG A 78 9.47 -12.32 0.05
N SER A 79 9.43 -11.60 -1.06
CA SER A 79 10.53 -10.71 -1.45
C SER A 79 10.76 -9.64 -0.40
N TRP A 80 9.68 -9.05 0.15
CA TRP A 80 9.79 -8.05 1.21
C TRP A 80 10.42 -8.61 2.49
N SER A 81 9.93 -9.77 2.94
CA SER A 81 10.44 -10.43 4.15
C SER A 81 11.94 -10.72 4.06
N GLN A 82 12.44 -11.09 2.88
CA GLN A 82 13.83 -11.48 2.66
C GLN A 82 14.76 -10.32 2.29
N TYR A 83 14.29 -9.36 1.48
CA TYR A 83 15.13 -8.36 0.82
C TYR A 83 14.72 -6.91 1.11
N GLY A 84 13.61 -6.69 1.81
CA GLY A 84 13.08 -5.36 2.09
C GLY A 84 12.17 -4.80 0.98
N PRO A 85 11.91 -3.48 0.95
CA PRO A 85 10.89 -2.88 0.09
C PRO A 85 10.96 -3.30 -1.38
N VAL A 86 9.82 -3.71 -1.93
CA VAL A 86 9.69 -4.25 -3.28
C VAL A 86 9.33 -3.16 -4.28
N ARG A 87 10.13 -3.07 -5.35
CA ARG A 87 9.95 -2.12 -6.46
C ARG A 87 9.32 -2.86 -7.65
N PHE A 88 8.22 -2.44 -8.23
CA PHE A 88 7.31 -1.34 -7.83
C PHE A 88 5.86 -1.80 -7.75
N GLY A 89 5.00 -0.99 -7.17
CA GLY A 89 3.56 -1.22 -7.19
C GLY A 89 2.75 0.04 -7.46
N GLN A 90 1.50 -0.18 -7.85
CA GLN A 90 0.46 0.84 -8.01
C GLN A 90 -0.76 0.44 -7.17
N CYS A 91 -1.82 1.26 -7.17
CA CYS A 91 -2.92 1.19 -6.21
C CYS A 91 -3.55 -0.21 -6.08
N TRP A 92 -3.73 -0.95 -7.18
CA TRP A 92 -4.26 -2.32 -7.13
C TRP A 92 -3.29 -3.33 -6.50
N VAL A 93 -1.98 -3.13 -6.65
CA VAL A 93 -0.94 -3.96 -6.02
C VAL A 93 -0.97 -3.76 -4.51
N TYR A 94 -1.03 -2.51 -4.06
CA TYR A 94 -1.22 -2.16 -2.64
C TYR A 94 -2.49 -2.81 -2.08
N ALA A 95 -3.62 -2.63 -2.75
CA ALA A 95 -4.90 -3.17 -2.31
C ALA A 95 -4.90 -4.70 -2.24
N GLY A 96 -4.27 -5.38 -3.21
CA GLY A 96 -4.14 -6.84 -3.22
C GLY A 96 -3.31 -7.35 -2.04
N VAL A 97 -2.14 -6.74 -1.78
CA VAL A 97 -1.29 -7.11 -0.62
C VAL A 97 -2.00 -6.84 0.70
N LEU A 98 -2.61 -5.66 0.88
CA LEU A 98 -3.37 -5.34 2.08
C LEU A 98 -4.52 -6.33 2.31
N CYS A 99 -5.29 -6.66 1.26
CA CYS A 99 -6.38 -7.63 1.35
C CYS A 99 -5.87 -9.03 1.74
N THR A 100 -4.71 -9.44 1.23
CA THR A 100 -4.08 -10.72 1.59
C THR A 100 -3.72 -10.76 3.07
N VAL A 101 -3.05 -9.72 3.57
CA VAL A 101 -2.61 -9.66 4.98
C VAL A 101 -3.81 -9.60 5.93
N LEU A 102 -4.82 -8.76 5.64
CA LEU A 102 -6.04 -8.67 6.46
C LEU A 102 -6.76 -10.02 6.55
N ARG A 103 -6.98 -10.69 5.41
CA ARG A 103 -7.63 -12.01 5.40
C ARG A 103 -6.80 -13.07 6.13
N CYS A 104 -5.47 -13.02 6.00
CA CYS A 104 -4.56 -13.94 6.69
C CYS A 104 -4.64 -13.79 8.22
N LEU A 105 -4.86 -12.57 8.72
CA LEU A 105 -5.02 -12.27 10.14
C LEU A 105 -6.47 -12.38 10.64
N GLY A 106 -7.38 -12.90 9.79
CA GLY A 106 -8.77 -13.15 10.17
C GLY A 106 -9.71 -11.95 10.08
N ILE A 107 -9.26 -10.82 9.50
CA ILE A 107 -10.12 -9.64 9.26
C ILE A 107 -10.81 -9.78 7.90
N PRO A 108 -12.15 -9.80 7.84
CA PRO A 108 -12.87 -9.85 6.57
C PRO A 108 -12.56 -8.62 5.72
N ALA A 109 -12.00 -8.83 4.53
CA ALA A 109 -11.60 -7.76 3.62
C ALA A 109 -11.95 -8.10 2.17
N ARG A 110 -12.15 -7.06 1.35
CA ARG A 110 -12.34 -7.14 -0.10
C ARG A 110 -11.70 -5.92 -0.77
N VAL A 111 -11.23 -6.09 -2.00
CA VAL A 111 -10.71 -4.99 -2.82
C VAL A 111 -11.88 -4.25 -3.45
N ILE A 112 -11.80 -2.91 -3.46
CA ILE A 112 -12.77 -2.02 -4.11
C ILE A 112 -12.02 -1.24 -5.19
N THR A 113 -12.65 -1.11 -6.36
CA THR A 113 -12.18 -0.26 -7.45
C THR A 113 -13.16 0.88 -7.63
N ASN A 114 -12.63 2.10 -7.65
CA ASN A 114 -13.37 3.30 -7.99
C ASN A 114 -12.89 3.80 -9.35
N PHE A 115 -13.82 4.11 -10.24
CA PHE A 115 -13.53 4.74 -11.53
C PHE A 115 -13.70 6.25 -11.38
N GLU A 116 -12.92 7.03 -12.12
CA GLU A 116 -12.88 8.49 -11.97
C GLU A 116 -12.58 8.90 -10.52
N SER A 117 -11.41 8.49 -10.00
CA SER A 117 -11.11 8.57 -8.57
C SER A 117 -10.33 9.83 -8.24
N ALA A 118 -11.07 10.89 -7.93
CA ALA A 118 -10.55 12.18 -7.50
C ALA A 118 -9.46 12.06 -6.39
N HIS A 119 -8.32 12.70 -6.65
CA HIS A 119 -7.26 12.95 -5.69
C HIS A 119 -7.16 14.46 -5.47
N ASP A 120 -7.92 14.94 -4.50
CA ASP A 120 -7.91 16.33 -4.02
C ASP A 120 -6.70 16.52 -3.10
N THR A 121 -5.81 17.43 -3.48
CA THR A 121 -4.57 17.70 -2.75
C THR A 121 -4.68 18.85 -1.74
N ASN A 122 -5.78 19.61 -1.74
CA ASN A 122 -5.97 20.80 -0.90
C ASN A 122 -7.19 20.70 0.05
N ASN A 123 -7.96 19.62 -0.02
CA ASN A 123 -9.12 19.30 0.82
C ASN A 123 -10.31 20.27 0.68
N ASN A 124 -10.50 20.88 -0.48
CA ASN A 124 -11.63 21.78 -0.75
C ASN A 124 -12.82 21.10 -1.44
N LEU A 125 -12.73 19.79 -1.74
CA LEU A 125 -13.74 18.99 -2.46
C LEU A 125 -13.95 19.41 -3.93
N VAL A 126 -12.98 20.08 -4.53
CA VAL A 126 -12.99 20.52 -5.93
C VAL A 126 -11.76 19.95 -6.62
N ILE A 127 -11.95 19.42 -7.85
CA ILE A 127 -10.85 18.99 -8.70
C ILE A 127 -10.74 19.95 -9.88
N GLU A 128 -9.58 20.56 -10.04
CA GLU A 128 -9.32 21.51 -11.11
C GLU A 128 -8.39 20.89 -12.16
N GLN A 129 -8.72 21.09 -13.43
CA GLN A 129 -7.86 20.68 -14.55
C GLN A 129 -7.72 21.86 -15.50
N TYR A 130 -6.47 22.18 -15.86
CA TYR A 130 -6.14 23.36 -16.63
C TYR A 130 -5.69 22.97 -18.03
N TYR A 131 -6.26 23.61 -19.04
CA TYR A 131 -5.96 23.38 -20.45
C TYR A 131 -5.70 24.69 -21.18
N ASP A 132 -4.78 24.66 -22.14
CA ASP A 132 -4.58 25.79 -23.05
C ASP A 132 -5.64 25.82 -24.16
N THR A 133 -5.60 26.87 -24.99
CA THR A 133 -6.56 27.05 -26.09
C THR A 133 -6.45 25.98 -27.19
N TYR A 134 -5.41 25.15 -27.16
CA TYR A 134 -5.20 24.03 -28.07
C TYR A 134 -5.60 22.69 -27.43
N GLY A 135 -6.14 22.69 -26.21
CA GLY A 135 -6.56 21.49 -25.49
C GLY A 135 -5.42 20.71 -24.84
N ARG A 136 -4.23 21.30 -24.70
CA ARG A 136 -3.09 20.65 -24.03
C ARG A 136 -3.19 20.89 -22.52
N SER A 137 -3.02 19.82 -21.74
CA SER A 137 -2.98 19.92 -20.28
C SER A 137 -1.80 20.78 -19.83
N LEU A 138 -2.09 21.73 -18.92
CA LEU A 138 -1.10 22.59 -18.28
C LEU A 138 -0.59 22.00 -16.95
N GLY A 139 -1.12 20.85 -16.55
CA GLY A 139 -0.89 20.24 -15.25
C GLY A 139 -1.82 20.78 -14.16
N SER A 140 -2.07 19.95 -13.16
CA SER A 140 -2.77 20.28 -11.92
C SER A 140 -2.15 19.42 -10.81
N PRO A 141 -2.06 19.93 -9.57
CA PRO A 141 -1.73 19.07 -8.43
C PRO A 141 -2.85 18.04 -8.18
N ASP A 142 -4.10 18.36 -8.52
CA ASP A 142 -5.23 17.45 -8.40
C ASP A 142 -5.31 16.52 -9.63
N SER A 143 -5.90 15.34 -9.43
CA SER A 143 -6.12 14.37 -10.50
C SER A 143 -7.42 13.61 -10.33
N VAL A 144 -7.87 12.93 -11.39
CA VAL A 144 -9.02 12.01 -11.39
C VAL A 144 -8.56 10.65 -11.90
#